data_AF-A0AB35QI62-F1
#
_entry.id   AF-A0AB35QI62-F1
#
_cell.length_a   1.000
_cell.length_b   1.000
_cell.length_c   1.000
_cell.angle_alpha   90.00
_cell.angle_beta   90.00
_cell.angle_gamma   90.00
#
_symmetry.space_group_name_H-M   'P 1'
#
loop_
_entity.id
_entity.type
_entity.pdbx_description
1 polymer ?
#
loop_
_entity_poly.entity_id
_entity_poly.type
_entity_poly.pdbx_seq_one_letter_code
_entity_poly.pdbx_strand_id
1 'polypeptide(L)'
;MEQKVLGTLFGIELHNPVIRSEIRSLIKAKNEYANKKATEENLTFKQALLDAGDVIDEFLGALNEEDSKKFVDLYAEELLAAQDENLDLKKIENSSEAESYHLQAQFIFNELSANLKVYGSNSALTGANPANVGLALEYIDRSLELEPENPIYLNLKGLLIWNGLGDKGLAKPFIEKAAKLDPRNITIQHNLKSLQDPNGCFIATAAFGTPLAYEVNELRYWRDTSLTNHLLGKLIIQFYYKVSPPIAKLIKKSQITRSFIRVLLKPVIRYVSKVNKSKTIN
;
A
#
# COMPACT_ATOMS: atom_id res chain seq x y z
N MET A 1 -37.66 39.82 20.10
CA MET A 1 -38.12 39.65 18.71
C MET A 1 -38.44 38.18 18.56
N GLU A 2 -39.67 37.83 18.17
CA GLU A 2 -40.01 36.45 17.84
C GLU A 2 -39.16 36.02 16.64
N GLN A 3 -38.35 34.98 16.83
CA GLN A 3 -37.56 34.38 15.78
C GLN A 3 -38.47 33.51 14.91
N LYS A 4 -38.47 33.73 13.59
CA LYS A 4 -39.26 32.92 12.66
C LYS A 4 -38.53 31.60 12.44
N VAL A 5 -39.21 30.48 12.62
CA VAL A 5 -38.67 29.13 12.34
C VAL A 5 -38.55 28.95 10.82
N LEU A 6 -37.36 28.57 10.36
CA LEU A 6 -37.06 28.22 8.96
C LEU A 6 -37.35 26.73 8.69
N GLY A 7 -37.13 25.88 9.68
CA GLY A 7 -37.46 24.45 9.66
C GLY A 7 -36.52 23.63 10.54
N THR A 8 -36.53 22.31 10.37
CA THR A 8 -35.74 21.37 11.18
C THR A 8 -34.83 20.52 10.30
N LEU A 9 -33.55 20.45 10.63
CA LEU A 9 -32.56 19.59 9.97
C LEU A 9 -31.83 18.72 11.00
N PHE A 10 -31.82 17.40 10.79
CA PHE A 10 -31.20 16.42 11.71
C PHE A 10 -31.63 16.59 13.18
N GLY A 11 -32.87 17.03 13.42
CA GLY A 11 -33.40 17.29 14.76
C GLY A 11 -33.02 18.66 15.35
N ILE A 12 -32.34 19.53 14.59
CA ILE A 12 -32.02 20.90 14.98
C ILE A 12 -33.00 21.87 14.32
N GLU A 13 -33.68 22.67 15.12
CA GLU A 13 -34.58 23.73 14.66
C GLU A 13 -33.77 24.99 14.32
N LEU A 14 -33.98 25.52 13.12
CA LEU A 14 -33.26 26.66 12.57
C LEU A 14 -34.16 27.88 12.50
N HIS A 15 -33.63 29.04 12.89
CA HIS A 15 -34.40 30.29 12.96
C HIS A 15 -33.89 31.37 12.01
N ASN A 16 -34.71 32.40 11.77
CA ASN A 16 -34.34 33.63 11.06
C ASN A 16 -34.26 34.81 12.04
N PRO A 17 -33.10 35.49 12.15
CA PRO A 17 -31.82 35.20 11.49
C PRO A 17 -31.15 33.93 12.06
N VAL A 18 -30.48 33.18 11.18
CA VAL A 18 -29.72 31.98 11.57
C VAL A 18 -28.54 32.41 12.43
N ILE A 19 -28.30 31.69 13.53
CA ILE A 19 -27.21 31.99 14.46
C ILE A 19 -26.13 30.90 14.47
N ARG A 20 -24.89 31.28 14.80
CA ARG A 20 -23.72 30.38 14.78
C ARG A 20 -23.91 29.13 15.64
N SER A 21 -24.56 29.24 16.80
CA SER A 21 -24.79 28.09 17.70
C SER A 21 -25.71 27.03 17.10
N GLU A 22 -26.69 27.45 16.30
CA GLU A 22 -27.59 26.55 15.57
C GLU A 22 -26.81 25.79 14.49
N ILE A 23 -26.01 26.51 13.70
CA ILE A 23 -25.14 25.91 12.67
C ILE A 23 -24.14 24.92 13.27
N ARG A 24 -23.50 25.25 14.40
CA ARG A 24 -22.58 24.31 15.08
C ARG A 24 -23.29 23.05 15.56
N SER A 25 -24.49 23.20 16.11
CA SER A 25 -25.31 22.07 16.54
C SER A 25 -25.75 21.22 15.35
N LEU A 26 -26.10 21.87 14.24
CA LEU A 26 -26.45 21.23 12.98
C LEU A 26 -25.29 20.42 12.40
N ILE A 27 -24.07 20.97 12.36
CA ILE A 27 -22.88 20.26 11.88
C ILE A 27 -22.63 18.98 12.70
N LYS A 28 -22.79 19.06 14.03
CA LYS A 28 -22.67 17.88 14.92
C LYS A 28 -23.76 16.85 14.64
N ALA A 29 -25.03 17.30 14.60
CA ALA A 29 -26.18 16.44 14.34
C ALA A 29 -26.08 15.76 12.96
N LYS A 30 -25.57 16.46 11.94
CA LYS A 30 -25.31 15.90 10.61
C LYS A 30 -24.30 14.74 10.66
N ASN A 31 -23.21 14.88 11.41
CA ASN A 31 -22.20 13.83 11.54
C ASN A 31 -22.73 12.63 12.33
N GLU A 32 -23.52 12.86 13.38
CA GLU A 32 -24.19 11.79 14.13
C GLU A 32 -25.19 11.03 13.24
N TYR A 33 -25.97 11.75 12.44
CA TYR A 33 -26.87 11.18 11.45
C TYR A 33 -26.11 10.33 10.43
N ALA A 34 -25.03 10.84 9.85
CA ALA A 34 -24.21 10.11 8.89
C ALA A 34 -23.57 8.85 9.50
N ASN A 35 -23.09 8.91 10.74
CA ASN A 35 -22.53 7.76 11.45
C ASN A 35 -23.57 6.67 11.65
N LYS A 36 -24.75 7.05 12.13
CA LYS A 36 -25.86 6.12 12.35
C LYS A 36 -26.29 5.47 11.03
N LYS A 37 -26.48 6.27 9.99
CA LYS A 37 -26.88 5.79 8.66
C LYS A 37 -25.83 4.85 8.05
N ALA A 38 -24.54 5.17 8.18
CA ALA A 38 -23.45 4.30 7.74
C ALA A 38 -23.52 2.91 8.39
N THR A 39 -23.82 2.85 9.69
CA THR A 39 -23.95 1.56 10.40
C THR A 39 -25.23 0.80 10.05
N GLU A 40 -26.35 1.48 9.85
CA GLU A 40 -27.65 0.85 9.58
C GLU A 40 -27.76 0.34 8.14
N GLU A 41 -27.21 1.08 7.18
CA GLU A 41 -27.32 0.81 5.75
C GLU A 41 -26.05 0.18 5.14
N ASN A 42 -25.05 -0.13 5.97
CA ASN A 42 -23.77 -0.69 5.55
C ASN A 42 -23.08 0.16 4.45
N LEU A 43 -23.15 1.49 4.61
CA LEU A 43 -22.52 2.47 3.73
C LEU A 43 -21.16 2.89 4.31
N THR A 44 -20.27 3.39 3.45
CA THR A 44 -19.12 4.13 3.96
C THR A 44 -19.59 5.44 4.61
N PHE A 45 -18.87 5.91 5.61
CA PHE A 45 -19.20 7.18 6.26
C PHE A 45 -19.22 8.36 5.27
N LYS A 46 -18.37 8.33 4.23
CA LYS A 46 -18.38 9.34 3.15
C LYS A 46 -19.67 9.30 2.33
N GLN A 47 -20.20 8.12 2.01
CA GLN A 47 -21.48 8.00 1.32
C GLN A 47 -22.62 8.53 2.19
N ALA A 48 -22.65 8.16 3.46
CA ALA A 48 -23.67 8.66 4.39
C ALA A 48 -23.59 10.19 4.58
N LEU A 49 -22.39 10.79 4.48
CA LEU A 49 -22.22 12.24 4.48
C LEU A 49 -22.76 12.92 3.22
N LEU A 50 -22.62 12.28 2.04
CA LEU A 50 -23.20 12.78 0.79
C LEU A 50 -24.73 12.78 0.90
N ASP A 51 -25.30 11.69 1.38
CA ASP A 51 -26.75 11.61 1.61
C ASP A 51 -27.25 12.67 2.60
N ALA A 52 -26.46 12.98 3.64
CA ALA A 52 -26.78 14.07 4.55
C ALA A 52 -26.64 15.45 3.87
N GLY A 53 -25.75 15.59 2.89
CA GLY A 53 -25.65 16.76 2.03
C GLY A 53 -26.93 16.97 1.22
N ASP A 54 -27.45 15.92 0.59
CA ASP A 54 -28.68 15.98 -0.21
C ASP A 54 -29.89 16.49 0.61
N VAL A 55 -29.99 16.08 1.87
CA VAL A 55 -31.04 16.55 2.80
C VAL A 55 -30.90 18.06 3.09
N ILE A 56 -29.68 18.58 3.20
CA ILE A 56 -29.45 20.01 3.38
C ILE A 56 -29.80 20.77 2.11
N ASP A 57 -29.44 20.25 0.94
CA ASP A 57 -29.74 20.87 -0.35
C ASP A 57 -31.26 20.95 -0.60
N GLU A 58 -32.00 19.90 -0.23
CA GLU A 58 -33.47 19.90 -0.28
C GLU A 58 -34.07 20.98 0.63
N PHE A 59 -33.56 21.10 1.86
CA PHE A 59 -33.98 22.16 2.79
C PHE A 59 -33.71 23.55 2.24
N LEU A 60 -32.52 23.78 1.66
CA LEU A 60 -32.14 25.07 1.08
C LEU A 60 -33.02 25.43 -0.13
N GLY A 61 -33.44 24.44 -0.91
CA GLY A 61 -34.36 24.63 -2.03
C GLY A 61 -35.76 25.09 -1.63
N ALA A 62 -36.17 24.85 -0.37
CA ALA A 62 -37.46 25.29 0.16
C ALA A 62 -37.44 26.73 0.73
N LEU A 63 -36.25 27.31 0.91
CA LEU A 63 -36.09 28.67 1.43
C LEU A 63 -36.14 29.71 0.31
N ASN A 64 -36.38 30.97 0.68
CA ASN A 64 -36.15 32.08 -0.25
C ASN A 64 -34.63 32.30 -0.46
N GLU A 65 -34.29 32.98 -1.54
CA GLU A 65 -32.89 33.19 -1.96
C GLU A 65 -32.05 33.91 -0.89
N GLU A 66 -32.64 34.87 -0.18
CA GLU A 66 -31.94 35.65 0.85
C GLU A 66 -31.59 34.82 2.09
N ASP A 67 -32.56 34.05 2.59
CA ASP A 67 -32.40 33.19 3.77
C ASP A 67 -31.47 32.01 3.47
N SER A 68 -31.59 31.42 2.26
CA SER A 68 -30.70 30.37 1.78
C SER A 68 -29.25 30.85 1.72
N LYS A 69 -29.01 32.04 1.13
CA LYS A 69 -27.67 32.62 1.06
C LYS A 69 -27.07 32.88 2.43
N LYS A 70 -27.82 33.48 3.36
CA LYS A 70 -27.35 33.74 4.73
C LYS A 70 -27.00 32.44 5.47
N PHE A 71 -27.80 31.39 5.29
CA PHE A 71 -27.49 30.09 5.85
C PHE A 71 -26.20 29.53 5.26
N VAL A 72 -26.06 29.52 3.92
CA VAL A 72 -24.90 28.93 3.24
C VAL A 72 -23.61 29.65 3.62
N ASP A 73 -23.62 30.99 3.66
CA ASP A 73 -22.46 31.78 4.07
C ASP A 73 -22.01 31.41 5.50
N LEU A 74 -22.96 31.38 6.46
CA LEU A 74 -22.65 31.06 7.86
C LEU A 74 -22.28 29.59 8.06
N TYR A 75 -22.93 28.68 7.33
CA TYR A 75 -22.64 27.26 7.36
C TYR A 75 -21.25 26.97 6.80
N ALA A 76 -20.85 27.61 5.71
CA ALA A 76 -19.51 27.47 5.13
C ALA A 76 -18.43 27.99 6.10
N GLU A 77 -18.63 29.15 6.72
CA GLU A 77 -17.71 29.69 7.74
C GLU A 77 -17.50 28.71 8.91
N GLU A 78 -18.58 28.18 9.47
CA GLU A 78 -18.51 27.27 10.61
C GLU A 78 -18.03 25.87 10.21
N LEU A 79 -18.26 25.43 8.97
CA LEU A 79 -17.74 24.16 8.47
C LEU A 79 -16.21 24.20 8.29
N LEU A 80 -15.68 25.32 7.77
CA LEU A 80 -14.23 25.55 7.70
C LEU A 80 -13.62 25.61 9.10
N ALA A 81 -14.27 26.28 10.06
CA ALA A 81 -13.82 26.31 11.44
C ALA A 81 -13.88 24.93 12.11
N ALA A 82 -14.90 24.12 11.80
CA ALA A 82 -15.07 22.78 12.35
C ALA A 82 -14.11 21.74 11.72
N GLN A 83 -13.66 21.93 10.48
CA GLN A 83 -12.66 21.04 9.84
C GLN A 83 -11.31 21.06 10.58
N ASP A 84 -10.98 22.14 11.29
CA ASP A 84 -9.80 22.19 12.15
C ASP A 84 -9.99 21.46 13.50
N GLU A 85 -11.23 21.32 14.00
CA GLU A 85 -11.53 20.65 15.28
C GLU A 85 -11.92 19.17 15.12
N ASN A 86 -12.50 18.76 13.99
CA ASN A 86 -13.08 17.42 13.81
C ASN A 86 -12.03 16.39 13.37
N LEU A 87 -11.12 16.08 14.30
CA LEU A 87 -10.00 15.15 14.14
C LEU A 87 -10.40 13.80 13.53
N ASP A 88 -11.59 13.27 13.84
CA ASP A 88 -12.03 11.96 13.35
C ASP A 88 -12.38 11.96 11.86
N LEU A 89 -13.01 13.02 11.36
CA LEU A 89 -13.31 13.17 9.93
C LEU A 89 -12.04 13.32 9.09
N LYS A 90 -11.14 14.21 9.54
CA LYS A 90 -9.84 14.44 8.90
C LYS A 90 -8.98 13.18 8.92
N LYS A 91 -9.07 12.39 9.99
CA LYS A 91 -8.38 11.10 10.10
C LYS A 91 -8.95 10.04 9.15
N ILE A 92 -10.28 9.94 9.01
CA ILE A 92 -10.92 9.03 8.05
C ILE A 92 -10.56 9.43 6.61
N GLU A 93 -10.61 10.73 6.30
CA GLU A 93 -10.28 11.25 4.99
C GLU A 93 -8.82 11.00 4.62
N ASN A 94 -7.89 11.38 5.52
CA ASN A 94 -6.46 11.13 5.34
C ASN A 94 -6.15 9.64 5.20
N SER A 95 -6.80 8.77 5.97
CA SER A 95 -6.56 7.32 5.88
C SER A 95 -7.06 6.75 4.54
N SER A 96 -8.24 7.18 4.09
CA SER A 96 -8.77 6.77 2.77
C SER A 96 -7.88 7.26 1.62
N GLU A 97 -7.36 8.48 1.73
CA GLU A 97 -6.46 9.06 0.73
C GLU A 97 -5.10 8.35 0.72
N ALA A 98 -4.53 8.08 1.90
CA ALA A 98 -3.30 7.33 2.06
C ALA A 98 -3.41 5.92 1.43
N GLU A 99 -4.53 5.24 1.64
CA GLU A 99 -4.82 3.94 1.04
C GLU A 99 -4.93 4.02 -0.49
N SER A 100 -5.59 5.05 -1.03
CA SER A 100 -5.70 5.25 -2.48
C SER A 100 -4.33 5.39 -3.14
N TYR A 101 -3.43 6.22 -2.60
CA TYR A 101 -2.07 6.35 -3.12
C TYR A 101 -1.27 5.05 -2.96
N HIS A 102 -1.47 4.33 -1.86
CA HIS A 102 -0.81 3.05 -1.63
C HIS A 102 -1.19 2.03 -2.71
N LEU A 103 -2.48 1.93 -3.05
CA LEU A 103 -2.96 1.02 -4.10
C LEU A 103 -2.37 1.38 -5.47
N GLN A 104 -2.24 2.67 -5.78
CA GLN A 104 -1.61 3.13 -7.03
C GLN A 104 -0.12 2.75 -7.08
N ALA A 105 0.61 2.96 -5.98
CA ALA A 105 2.01 2.51 -5.87
C ALA A 105 2.14 0.99 -5.99
N GLN A 106 1.23 0.24 -5.36
CA GLN A 106 1.21 -1.22 -5.36
C GLN A 106 0.92 -1.79 -6.76
N PHE A 107 0.04 -1.15 -7.53
CA PHE A 107 -0.23 -1.51 -8.91
C PHE A 107 1.05 -1.44 -9.76
N ILE A 108 1.78 -0.32 -9.67
CA ILE A 108 3.04 -0.15 -10.41
C ILE A 108 4.11 -1.14 -9.92
N PHE A 109 4.17 -1.43 -8.62
CA PHE A 109 5.08 -2.46 -8.09
C PHE A 109 4.75 -3.87 -8.65
N ASN A 110 3.48 -4.19 -8.80
CA ASN A 110 3.05 -5.47 -9.40
C ASN A 110 3.46 -5.54 -10.88
N GLU A 111 3.30 -4.43 -11.61
CA GLU A 111 3.79 -4.31 -13.00
C GLU A 111 5.32 -4.48 -13.08
N LEU A 112 6.07 -3.79 -12.20
CA LEU A 112 7.52 -3.94 -12.08
C LEU A 112 7.92 -5.40 -11.84
N SER A 113 7.25 -6.06 -10.91
CA SER A 113 7.52 -7.46 -10.56
C SER A 113 7.24 -8.41 -11.73
N ALA A 114 6.14 -8.18 -12.46
CA ALA A 114 5.81 -8.93 -13.67
C ALA A 114 6.86 -8.71 -14.77
N ASN A 115 7.26 -7.46 -15.00
CA ASN A 115 8.27 -7.08 -15.98
C ASN A 115 9.63 -7.72 -15.66
N LEU A 116 10.06 -7.70 -14.40
CA LEU A 116 11.29 -8.37 -13.95
C LEU A 116 11.22 -9.87 -14.17
N LYS A 117 10.06 -10.51 -13.98
CA LYS A 117 9.89 -11.94 -14.22
C LYS A 117 9.99 -12.30 -15.71
N VAL A 118 9.43 -11.47 -16.58
CA VAL A 118 9.42 -11.72 -18.03
C VAL A 118 10.75 -11.32 -18.66
N TYR A 119 11.18 -10.08 -18.48
CA TYR A 119 12.30 -9.43 -19.18
C TYR A 119 13.57 -9.27 -18.32
N GLY A 120 13.50 -9.54 -17.02
CA GLY A 120 14.59 -9.23 -16.09
C GLY A 120 14.87 -7.73 -16.03
N SER A 121 16.14 -7.37 -15.78
CA SER A 121 16.58 -5.96 -15.74
C SER A 121 16.62 -5.25 -17.09
N ASN A 122 16.19 -5.90 -18.18
CA ASN A 122 16.37 -5.42 -19.56
C ASN A 122 15.05 -4.98 -20.20
N SER A 123 13.98 -4.78 -19.41
CA SER A 123 12.65 -4.41 -19.91
C SER A 123 12.67 -3.21 -20.88
N ALA A 124 13.47 -2.18 -20.56
CA ALA A 124 13.63 -1.00 -21.41
C ALA A 124 14.29 -1.29 -22.78
N LEU A 125 15.13 -2.32 -22.88
CA LEU A 125 15.83 -2.68 -24.12
C LEU A 125 14.95 -3.53 -25.05
N THR A 126 13.88 -4.13 -24.53
CA THR A 126 12.99 -5.03 -25.28
C THR A 126 11.73 -4.33 -25.81
N GLY A 127 11.66 -3.00 -25.73
CA GLY A 127 10.49 -2.22 -26.14
C GLY A 127 9.25 -2.43 -25.26
N ALA A 128 9.42 -3.07 -24.09
CA ALA A 128 8.36 -3.16 -23.08
C ALA A 128 8.26 -1.81 -22.37
N ASN A 129 7.05 -1.35 -22.05
CA ASN A 129 6.86 -0.15 -21.26
C ASN A 129 7.40 -0.43 -19.84
N PRO A 130 8.50 0.23 -19.40
CA PRO A 130 9.05 -0.04 -18.08
C PRO A 130 8.10 0.52 -17.02
N ALA A 131 7.91 -0.23 -15.94
CA ALA A 131 7.10 0.25 -14.80
C ALA A 131 7.66 1.57 -14.28
N ASN A 132 6.78 2.56 -14.06
CA ASN A 132 7.20 3.89 -13.63
C ASN A 132 7.50 3.94 -12.12
N VAL A 133 8.69 3.46 -11.75
CA VAL A 133 9.13 3.40 -10.34
C VAL A 133 9.15 4.78 -9.69
N GLY A 134 9.48 5.84 -10.43
CA GLY A 134 9.49 7.21 -9.91
C GLY A 134 8.10 7.65 -9.44
N LEU A 135 7.08 7.43 -10.29
CA LEU A 135 5.69 7.72 -9.94
C LEU A 135 5.19 6.85 -8.77
N ALA A 136 5.58 5.57 -8.72
CA ALA A 136 5.24 4.71 -7.59
C ALA A 136 5.84 5.21 -6.26
N LEU A 137 7.06 5.77 -6.30
CA LEU A 137 7.69 6.38 -5.14
C LEU A 137 6.99 7.67 -4.72
N GLU A 138 6.53 8.49 -5.67
CA GLU A 138 5.72 9.67 -5.36
C GLU A 138 4.42 9.28 -4.65
N TYR A 139 3.68 8.30 -5.19
CA TYR A 139 2.45 7.83 -4.54
C TYR A 139 2.70 7.28 -3.14
N ILE A 140 3.69 6.40 -2.95
CA ILE A 140 3.93 5.84 -1.62
C ILE A 140 4.45 6.89 -0.63
N ASP A 141 5.12 7.93 -1.11
CA ASP A 141 5.53 9.06 -0.28
C ASP A 141 4.32 9.87 0.18
N ARG A 142 3.31 10.09 -0.66
CA ARG A 142 2.03 10.69 -0.24
C ARG A 142 1.32 9.86 0.83
N SER A 143 1.28 8.52 0.69
CA SER A 143 0.73 7.66 1.74
C SER A 143 1.49 7.81 3.05
N LEU A 144 2.82 7.94 3.01
CA LEU A 144 3.68 8.09 4.20
C LEU A 144 3.68 9.51 4.78
N GLU A 145 3.33 10.55 4.00
CA GLU A 145 3.06 11.89 4.51
C GLU A 145 1.83 11.88 5.42
N LEU A 146 0.80 11.12 5.04
CA LEU A 146 -0.46 10.99 5.77
C LEU A 146 -0.36 9.97 6.93
N GLU A 147 0.33 8.85 6.73
CA GLU A 147 0.53 7.79 7.72
C GLU A 147 2.01 7.35 7.84
N PRO A 148 2.88 8.13 8.53
CA PRO A 148 4.34 7.94 8.53
C PRO A 148 4.85 6.64 9.19
N GLU A 149 4.00 6.00 9.97
CA GLU A 149 4.32 4.78 10.72
C GLU A 149 3.52 3.57 10.23
N ASN A 150 2.87 3.65 9.06
CA ASN A 150 2.21 2.51 8.48
C ASN A 150 3.26 1.48 7.99
N PRO A 151 3.30 0.26 8.57
CA PRO A 151 4.33 -0.74 8.24
C PRO A 151 4.21 -1.26 6.80
N ILE A 152 3.00 -1.32 6.24
CA ILE A 152 2.75 -1.79 4.87
C ILE A 152 3.34 -0.78 3.87
N TYR A 153 3.15 0.51 4.11
CA TYR A 153 3.62 1.57 3.21
C TYR A 153 5.15 1.66 3.23
N LEU A 154 5.75 1.60 4.42
CA LEU A 154 7.20 1.53 4.60
C LEU A 154 7.80 0.31 3.89
N ASN A 155 7.17 -0.86 4.03
CA ASN A 155 7.62 -2.07 3.35
C ASN A 155 7.55 -1.88 1.81
N LEU A 156 6.43 -1.36 1.27
CA LEU A 156 6.30 -1.14 -0.17
C LEU A 156 7.34 -0.14 -0.71
N LYS A 157 7.59 0.97 -0.01
CA LYS A 157 8.64 1.93 -0.38
C LYS A 157 10.01 1.25 -0.45
N GLY A 158 10.36 0.46 0.56
CA GLY A 158 11.60 -0.32 0.55
C GLY A 158 11.68 -1.30 -0.62
N LEU A 159 10.57 -1.98 -0.95
CA LEU A 159 10.50 -2.89 -2.08
C LEU A 159 10.67 -2.20 -3.44
N LEU A 160 10.07 -1.01 -3.63
CA LEU A 160 10.21 -0.18 -4.83
C LEU A 160 11.65 0.29 -5.03
N ILE A 161 12.30 0.76 -3.96
CA ILE A 161 13.71 1.17 -4.01
C ILE A 161 14.60 -0.04 -4.35
N TRP A 162 14.37 -1.17 -3.68
CA TRP A 162 15.21 -2.35 -3.87
C TRP A 162 15.06 -2.98 -5.26
N ASN A 163 13.83 -3.19 -5.73
CA ASN A 163 13.57 -3.89 -6.99
C ASN A 163 13.59 -2.95 -8.20
N GLY A 164 13.15 -1.70 -8.02
CA GLY A 164 13.03 -0.72 -9.08
C GLY A 164 14.33 0.04 -9.31
N LEU A 165 14.92 0.60 -8.26
CA LEU A 165 16.18 1.35 -8.35
C LEU A 165 17.42 0.46 -8.20
N GLY A 166 17.25 -0.75 -7.65
CA GLY A 166 18.38 -1.64 -7.36
C GLY A 166 19.19 -1.23 -6.13
N ASP A 167 18.75 -0.20 -5.39
CA ASP A 167 19.48 0.32 -4.24
C ASP A 167 19.05 -0.36 -2.95
N LYS A 168 19.74 -1.46 -2.66
CA LYS A 168 19.53 -2.23 -1.43
C LYS A 168 19.85 -1.42 -0.15
N GLY A 169 20.79 -0.48 -0.23
CA GLY A 169 21.23 0.34 0.90
C GLY A 169 20.14 1.32 1.31
N LEU A 170 19.59 2.05 0.34
CA LEU A 170 18.47 2.98 0.56
C LEU A 170 17.17 2.26 0.96
N ALA A 171 16.93 1.03 0.46
CA ALA A 171 15.74 0.26 0.80
C ALA A 171 15.72 -0.24 2.25
N LYS A 172 16.90 -0.59 2.79
CA LYS A 172 17.07 -1.23 4.10
C LYS A 172 16.39 -0.54 5.27
N PRO A 173 16.59 0.77 5.53
CA PRO A 173 15.96 1.42 6.68
C PRO A 173 14.44 1.33 6.67
N PHE A 174 13.80 1.36 5.51
CA PHE A 174 12.34 1.30 5.39
C PHE A 174 11.79 -0.09 5.75
N ILE A 175 12.39 -1.16 5.20
CA ILE A 175 11.97 -2.54 5.48
C ILE A 175 12.27 -2.92 6.94
N GLU A 176 13.39 -2.45 7.50
CA GLU A 176 13.71 -2.65 8.93
C GLU A 176 12.74 -1.92 9.85
N LYS A 177 12.36 -0.68 9.52
CA LYS A 177 11.35 0.07 10.28
C LYS A 177 9.99 -0.65 10.20
N ALA A 178 9.56 -1.06 9.00
CA ALA A 178 8.32 -1.80 8.79
C ALA A 178 8.26 -3.09 9.64
N ALA A 179 9.34 -3.88 9.63
CA ALA A 179 9.43 -5.13 10.39
C ALA A 179 9.42 -4.93 11.91
N LYS A 180 9.94 -3.80 12.40
CA LYS A 180 9.87 -3.44 13.82
C LYS A 180 8.46 -3.01 14.23
N LEU A 181 7.76 -2.27 13.36
CA LEU A 181 6.41 -1.77 13.61
C LEU A 181 5.37 -2.90 13.55
N ASP A 182 5.56 -3.90 12.69
CA ASP A 182 4.71 -5.09 12.63
C ASP A 182 5.52 -6.40 12.65
N PRO A 183 5.92 -6.86 13.85
CA PRO A 183 6.70 -8.09 14.02
C PRO A 183 5.98 -9.37 13.59
N ARG A 184 4.64 -9.35 13.55
CA ARG A 184 3.82 -10.55 13.25
C ARG A 184 3.54 -10.70 11.76
N ASN A 185 3.80 -9.68 10.96
CA ASN A 185 3.59 -9.72 9.53
C ASN A 185 4.63 -10.60 8.82
N ILE A 186 4.21 -11.80 8.46
CA ILE A 186 5.03 -12.82 7.81
C ILE A 186 5.67 -12.28 6.51
N THR A 187 4.92 -11.50 5.73
CA THR A 187 5.41 -10.96 4.45
C THR A 187 6.54 -9.96 4.67
N ILE A 188 6.38 -9.03 5.62
CA ILE A 188 7.40 -8.02 5.94
C ILE A 188 8.66 -8.70 6.50
N GLN A 189 8.49 -9.66 7.42
CA GLN A 189 9.63 -10.42 7.97
C GLN A 189 10.36 -11.22 6.89
N HIS A 190 9.62 -11.82 5.96
CA HIS A 190 10.20 -12.52 4.81
C HIS A 190 10.99 -11.58 3.90
N ASN A 191 10.45 -10.38 3.61
CA ASN A 191 11.12 -9.37 2.81
C ASN A 191 12.40 -8.88 3.50
N LEU A 192 12.33 -8.64 4.81
CA LEU A 192 13.50 -8.26 5.60
C LEU A 192 14.58 -9.35 5.56
N LYS A 193 14.21 -10.61 5.77
CA LYS A 193 15.14 -11.74 5.68
C LYS A 193 15.78 -11.83 4.30
N SER A 194 14.98 -11.69 3.24
CA SER A 194 15.45 -11.70 1.85
C SER A 194 16.38 -10.53 1.56
N LEU A 195 16.11 -9.37 2.12
CA LEU A 195 16.96 -8.19 2.03
C LEU A 195 18.25 -8.43 2.83
N GLN A 196 18.21 -8.97 4.04
CA GLN A 196 19.41 -9.14 4.85
C GLN A 196 20.29 -10.31 4.39
N ASP A 197 19.78 -11.24 3.57
CA ASP A 197 20.54 -12.38 3.06
C ASP A 197 21.81 -11.90 2.32
N PRO A 198 23.02 -12.03 2.93
CA PRO A 198 24.28 -11.67 2.28
C PRO A 198 24.64 -12.69 1.18
N ASN A 199 23.98 -13.84 1.24
CA ASN A 199 24.22 -15.05 0.48
C ASN A 199 23.04 -15.29 -0.48
N GLY A 200 22.41 -14.27 -1.06
CA GLY A 200 21.27 -14.47 -1.97
C GLY A 200 21.53 -15.53 -3.09
N CYS A 201 20.49 -16.16 -3.64
CA CYS A 201 20.66 -17.11 -4.75
C CYS A 201 21.00 -16.37 -6.08
N PHE A 202 22.26 -15.96 -6.24
CA PHE A 202 22.75 -15.15 -7.37
C PHE A 202 22.31 -15.60 -8.76
N ILE A 203 22.45 -16.90 -9.08
CA ILE A 203 22.04 -17.45 -10.38
C ILE A 203 20.52 -17.41 -10.56
N ALA A 204 19.76 -17.79 -9.53
CA ALA A 204 18.30 -17.79 -9.60
C ALA A 204 17.76 -16.35 -9.69
N THR A 205 18.25 -15.44 -8.87
CA THR A 205 17.90 -14.01 -8.94
C THR A 205 18.28 -13.40 -10.30
N ALA A 206 19.40 -13.79 -10.91
CA ALA A 206 19.75 -13.35 -12.26
C ALA A 206 18.80 -13.87 -13.34
N ALA A 207 18.28 -15.09 -13.17
CA ALA A 207 17.38 -15.75 -14.11
C ALA A 207 15.92 -15.30 -13.99
N PHE A 208 15.44 -15.07 -12.76
CA PHE A 208 14.06 -14.67 -12.44
C PHE A 208 13.88 -13.15 -12.25
N GLY A 209 14.96 -12.37 -12.32
CA GLY A 209 14.93 -10.91 -12.35
C GLY A 209 14.84 -10.23 -10.98
N THR A 210 14.12 -10.82 -10.04
CA THR A 210 13.96 -10.29 -8.68
C THR A 210 14.42 -11.30 -7.61
N PRO A 211 15.05 -10.83 -6.52
CA PRO A 211 15.32 -11.67 -5.36
C PRO A 211 14.05 -12.14 -4.65
N LEU A 212 12.88 -11.57 -4.93
CA LEU A 212 11.61 -11.91 -4.28
C LEU A 212 10.77 -12.92 -5.07
N ALA A 213 11.27 -13.40 -6.22
CA ALA A 213 10.54 -14.38 -7.01
C ALA A 213 10.26 -15.64 -6.18
N TYR A 214 9.05 -16.18 -6.32
CA TYR A 214 8.63 -17.42 -5.65
C TYR A 214 9.67 -18.53 -5.80
N GLU A 215 10.18 -18.75 -7.02
CA GLU A 215 11.18 -19.76 -7.32
C GLU A 215 12.50 -19.55 -6.56
N VAL A 216 12.89 -18.29 -6.36
CA VAL A 216 14.09 -17.94 -5.60
C VAL A 216 13.88 -18.20 -4.12
N ASN A 217 12.69 -17.90 -3.59
CA ASN A 217 12.36 -18.11 -2.18
C ASN A 217 12.30 -19.60 -1.84
N GLU A 218 11.71 -20.45 -2.70
CA GLU A 218 11.70 -21.91 -2.51
C GLU A 218 13.11 -22.50 -2.39
N LEU A 219 14.03 -22.04 -3.26
CA LEU A 219 15.44 -22.46 -3.24
C LEU A 219 16.16 -21.98 -1.98
N ARG A 220 15.91 -20.75 -1.53
CA ARG A 220 16.48 -20.22 -0.27
C ARG A 220 15.96 -21.00 0.93
N TYR A 221 14.67 -21.26 1.02
CA TYR A 221 14.09 -22.02 2.11
C TYR A 221 14.70 -23.42 2.20
N TRP A 222 14.85 -24.10 1.06
CA TRP A 222 15.49 -25.41 1.01
C TRP A 222 16.97 -25.38 1.39
N ARG A 223 17.72 -24.37 0.92
CA ARG A 223 19.10 -24.11 1.35
C ARG A 223 19.18 -24.01 2.87
N ASP A 224 18.33 -23.17 3.46
CA ASP A 224 18.33 -22.83 4.89
C ASP A 224 17.86 -23.97 5.79
N THR A 225 16.98 -24.85 5.31
CA THR A 225 16.34 -25.91 6.12
C THR A 225 16.81 -27.33 5.81
N SER A 226 17.54 -27.52 4.71
CA SER A 226 17.97 -28.86 4.27
C SER A 226 19.48 -28.93 4.07
N LEU A 227 20.09 -27.97 3.34
CA LEU A 227 21.51 -28.06 2.99
C LEU A 227 22.43 -27.67 4.14
N THR A 228 22.03 -26.66 4.91
CA THR A 228 22.76 -26.20 6.10
C THR A 228 22.87 -27.27 7.19
N ASN A 229 21.99 -28.27 7.19
CA ASN A 229 21.97 -29.36 8.18
C ASN A 229 23.01 -30.47 7.89
N HIS A 230 23.64 -30.48 6.71
CA HIS A 230 24.60 -31.52 6.32
C HIS A 230 25.95 -30.92 5.90
N LEU A 231 27.06 -31.60 6.25
CA LEU A 231 28.42 -31.18 5.89
C LEU A 231 28.61 -30.99 4.38
N LEU A 232 28.11 -31.94 3.57
CA LEU A 232 28.13 -31.84 2.11
C LEU A 232 27.31 -30.66 1.59
N GLY A 233 26.16 -30.39 2.22
CA GLY A 233 25.31 -29.25 1.85
C GLY A 233 26.01 -27.91 2.11
N LYS A 234 26.72 -27.77 3.22
CA LYS A 234 27.55 -26.58 3.51
C LYS A 234 28.66 -26.38 2.47
N LEU A 235 29.32 -27.45 2.01
CA LEU A 235 30.35 -27.37 0.97
C LEU A 235 29.77 -26.93 -0.38
N ILE A 236 28.61 -27.48 -0.78
CA ILE A 236 27.89 -27.06 -1.99
C ILE A 236 27.55 -25.57 -1.94
N ILE A 237 27.04 -25.10 -0.79
CA ILE A 237 26.71 -23.68 -0.57
C ILE A 237 27.95 -22.80 -0.73
N GLN A 238 29.08 -23.16 -0.10
CA GLN A 238 30.33 -22.39 -0.19
C GLN A 238 30.85 -22.33 -1.63
N PHE A 239 30.85 -23.47 -2.33
CA PHE A 239 31.23 -23.51 -3.74
C PHE A 239 30.32 -22.64 -4.61
N TYR A 240 29.01 -22.73 -4.39
CA TYR A 240 28.02 -21.89 -5.07
C TYR A 240 28.33 -20.41 -4.87
N TYR A 241 28.58 -19.93 -3.65
CA TYR A 241 28.86 -18.50 -3.41
C TYR A 241 30.19 -18.02 -3.97
N LYS A 242 31.19 -18.90 -4.06
CA LYS A 242 32.47 -18.56 -4.66
C LYS A 242 32.37 -18.36 -6.17
N VAL A 243 31.54 -19.17 -6.84
CA VAL A 243 31.53 -19.25 -8.32
C VAL A 243 30.33 -18.52 -8.95
N SER A 244 29.20 -18.43 -8.25
CA SER A 244 27.95 -17.90 -8.80
C SER A 244 27.93 -16.39 -9.11
N PRO A 245 28.61 -15.47 -8.39
CA PRO A 245 28.49 -14.03 -8.67
C PRO A 245 28.92 -13.60 -10.08
N PRO A 246 30.09 -14.01 -10.64
CA PRO A 246 30.46 -13.66 -12.00
C PRO A 246 29.52 -14.28 -13.04
N ILE A 247 29.08 -15.52 -12.82
CA ILE A 247 28.11 -16.21 -13.69
C ILE A 247 26.78 -15.44 -13.71
N ALA A 248 26.29 -15.02 -12.55
CA ALA A 248 25.06 -14.24 -12.43
C ALA A 248 25.13 -12.91 -13.19
N LYS A 249 26.29 -12.23 -13.18
CA LYS A 249 26.50 -11.00 -13.98
C LYS A 249 26.39 -11.28 -15.49
N LEU A 250 26.86 -12.43 -15.98
CA LEU A 250 26.73 -12.83 -17.38
C LEU A 250 25.27 -13.18 -17.73
N ILE A 251 24.58 -13.93 -16.87
CA ILE A 251 23.16 -14.29 -17.05
C ILE A 251 22.29 -13.04 -17.17
N LYS A 252 22.55 -12.01 -16.35
CA LYS A 252 21.78 -10.75 -16.38
C LYS A 252 21.86 -10.00 -17.73
N LYS A 253 22.87 -10.26 -18.56
CA LYS A 253 23.03 -9.55 -19.84
C LYS A 253 22.19 -10.15 -20.97
N SER A 254 21.78 -11.43 -20.88
CA SER A 254 21.15 -12.14 -22.00
C SER A 254 19.81 -12.77 -21.63
N GLN A 255 18.77 -12.38 -22.36
CA GLN A 255 17.42 -12.93 -22.17
C GLN A 255 17.34 -14.42 -22.53
N ILE A 256 18.09 -14.85 -23.55
CA ILE A 256 18.17 -16.26 -23.96
C ILE A 256 18.78 -17.09 -22.84
N THR A 257 19.89 -16.61 -22.25
CA THR A 257 20.57 -17.30 -21.15
C THR A 257 19.66 -17.38 -19.91
N ARG A 258 18.93 -16.32 -19.58
CA ARG A 258 17.93 -16.37 -18.49
C ARG A 258 16.86 -17.42 -18.74
N SER A 259 16.27 -17.46 -19.93
CA SER A 259 15.24 -18.44 -20.28
C SER A 259 15.77 -19.87 -20.21
N PHE A 260 16.99 -20.10 -20.69
CA PHE A 260 17.66 -21.40 -20.57
C PHE A 260 17.86 -21.80 -19.11
N ILE A 261 18.39 -20.91 -18.27
CA ILE A 261 18.59 -21.17 -16.83
C ILE A 261 17.25 -21.41 -16.12
N ARG A 262 16.17 -20.69 -16.47
CA ARG A 262 14.83 -20.95 -15.92
C ARG A 262 14.35 -22.37 -16.27
N VAL A 263 14.56 -22.82 -17.50
CA VAL A 263 14.22 -24.19 -17.91
C VAL A 263 15.05 -25.22 -17.15
N LEU A 264 16.35 -24.97 -16.97
CA LEU A 264 17.27 -25.84 -16.23
C LEU A 264 16.89 -25.94 -14.74
N LEU A 265 16.46 -24.83 -14.12
CA LEU A 265 16.10 -24.79 -12.71
C LEU A 265 14.69 -25.35 -12.42
N LYS A 266 13.77 -25.36 -13.40
CA LYS A 266 12.39 -25.87 -13.23
C LYS A 266 12.31 -27.26 -12.56
N PRO A 267 13.02 -28.31 -13.00
CA PRO A 267 12.94 -29.62 -12.35
C PRO A 267 13.42 -29.57 -10.90
N VAL A 268 14.51 -28.84 -10.63
CA VAL A 268 15.05 -28.65 -9.27
C VAL A 268 14.02 -27.94 -8.38
N ILE A 269 13.42 -26.85 -8.86
CA ILE A 269 12.40 -26.09 -8.13
C ILE A 269 11.18 -26.97 -7.84
N ARG A 270 10.73 -27.78 -8.81
CA ARG A 270 9.59 -28.71 -8.58
C ARG A 270 9.90 -29.74 -7.51
N TYR A 271 11.11 -30.30 -7.52
CA TYR A 271 11.56 -31.22 -6.49
C TYR A 271 11.61 -30.54 -5.12
N VAL A 272 12.28 -29.39 -5.04
CA VAL A 272 12.42 -28.60 -3.82
C VAL A 272 11.07 -28.20 -3.25
N SER A 273 10.15 -27.72 -4.08
CA SER A 273 8.81 -27.30 -3.62
C SER A 273 8.00 -28.47 -3.04
N LYS A 274 8.14 -29.69 -3.59
CA LYS A 274 7.54 -30.88 -2.98
C LYS A 274 8.14 -31.21 -1.62
N VAL A 275 9.47 -31.14 -1.50
CA VAL A 275 10.18 -31.37 -0.23
C VAL A 275 9.78 -30.33 0.83
N ASN A 276 9.73 -29.05 0.45
CA ASN A 276 9.35 -27.96 1.34
C ASN A 276 7.92 -28.15 1.87
N LYS A 277 6.96 -28.48 0.98
CA LYS A 277 5.57 -28.77 1.38
C LYS A 277 5.46 -29.90 2.39
N SER A 278 6.26 -30.96 2.24
CA SER A 278 6.26 -32.09 3.19
C SER A 278 6.79 -31.72 4.58
N LYS A 279 7.62 -30.68 4.69
CA LYS A 279 8.16 -30.17 5.97
C LYS A 279 7.26 -29.15 6.65
N THR A 280 6.33 -28.53 5.92
CA THR A 280 5.35 -27.59 6.50
C THR A 280 4.07 -28.27 7.01
N ILE A 281 3.85 -29.54 6.67
CA ILE A 281 2.66 -30.32 7.06
C ILE A 281 2.94 -31.22 8.31
N ASN A 282 4.21 -31.36 8.70
CA ASN A 282 4.64 -32.00 9.95
C ASN A 282 5.14 -30.94 10.93
#